data_AF-A0A7J4L0W1-F1
#
_entry.id   AF-A0A7J4L0W1-F1
#
_cell.length_a   1.000
_cell.length_b   1.000
_cell.length_c   1.000
_cell.angle_alpha   90.00
_cell.angle_beta   90.00
_cell.angle_gamma   90.00
#
_symmetry.space_group_name_H-M   'P 1'
#
loop_
_entity.id
_entity.type
_entity.pdbx_description
1 polymer ?
#
loop_
_entity_poly.entity_id
_entity_poly.type
_entity_poly.pdbx_seq_one_letter_code
_entity_poly.pdbx_strand_id
1 'polypeptide(L)' 'MAKREKRLKKQAESLLRRAMRHRIKAETLQGRKETTLGYWLKEADAYERQAKERLKLIKRKKRSAVEKAAG' A
#
# COMPACT_ATOMS: atom_id res chain seq x y z
N MET A 1 -13.18 9.52 12.77
CA MET A 1 -11.94 9.65 11.95
C MET A 1 -11.99 10.97 11.19
N ALA A 2 -10.90 11.75 11.22
CA ALA A 2 -10.80 12.95 10.40
C ALA A 2 -10.94 12.59 8.90
N LYS A 3 -11.60 13.43 8.09
CA LYS A 3 -11.82 13.20 6.63
C LYS A 3 -10.52 12.76 5.91
N ARG A 4 -9.39 13.33 6.32
CA ARG A 4 -8.04 13.02 5.81
C ARG A 4 -7.57 11.59 6.12
N GLU A 5 -7.88 11.07 7.30
CA GLU A 5 -7.53 9.68 7.70
C GLU A 5 -8.32 8.66 6.88
N LYS A 6 -9.63 8.90 6.70
CA LYS A 6 -10.48 8.07 5.83
C LYS A 6 -9.99 8.04 4.39
N ARG A 7 -9.52 9.19 3.86
CA ARG A 7 -8.92 9.28 2.52
C ARG A 7 -7.61 8.48 2.43
N LEU A 8 -6.71 8.63 3.40
CA LEU A 8 -5.45 7.88 3.42
C LEU A 8 -5.69 6.37 3.51
N LYS A 9 -6.66 5.94 4.31
CA LYS A 9 -7.05 4.52 4.42
C LYS A 9 -7.56 3.97 3.09
N LYS A 10 -8.50 4.68 2.44
CA LYS A 10 -9.00 4.30 1.09
C LYS A 10 -7.88 4.23 0.05
N GLN A 11 -6.93 5.18 0.08
CA GLN A 11 -5.78 5.16 -0.82
C GLN A 11 -4.89 3.94 -0.56
N ALA A 12 -4.57 3.65 0.69
CA ALA A 12 -3.79 2.46 1.06
C ALA A 12 -4.47 1.16 0.59
N GLU A 13 -5.77 1.01 0.84
CA GLU A 13 -6.55 -0.15 0.39
C GLU A 13 -6.59 -0.29 -1.15
N SER A 14 -6.68 0.83 -1.87
CA SER A 14 -6.65 0.83 -3.33
C SER A 14 -5.29 0.37 -3.87
N LEU A 15 -4.20 0.82 -3.24
CA LEU A 15 -2.84 0.41 -3.62
C LEU A 15 -2.57 -1.06 -3.32
N LEU A 16 -3.03 -1.57 -2.16
CA LEU A 16 -2.93 -2.99 -1.84
C LEU A 16 -3.69 -3.85 -2.87
N ARG A 17 -4.88 -3.41 -3.29
CA ARG A 17 -5.63 -4.08 -4.36
C ARG A 17 -4.88 -4.08 -5.70
N ARG A 18 -4.18 -2.98 -6.04
CA ARG A 18 -3.32 -2.94 -7.23
C ARG A 18 -2.14 -3.88 -7.09
N ALA A 19 -1.44 -3.87 -5.96
CA ALA A 19 -0.34 -4.79 -5.68
C ALA A 19 -0.78 -6.26 -5.84
N MET A 20 -1.92 -6.62 -5.27
CA MET A 20 -2.48 -7.97 -5.37
C MET A 20 -2.78 -8.36 -6.82
N ARG A 21 -3.39 -7.47 -7.62
CA ARG A 21 -3.61 -7.73 -9.06
C ARG A 21 -2.31 -7.92 -9.83
N HIS A 22 -1.27 -7.17 -9.49
CA HIS A 22 0.04 -7.32 -10.12
C HIS A 22 0.73 -8.63 -9.71
N ARG A 23 0.57 -9.09 -8.46
CA ARG A 23 1.04 -10.42 -8.03
C ARG A 23 0.31 -11.56 -8.75
N ILE A 24 -1.02 -11.48 -8.85
CA ILE A 24 -1.81 -12.46 -9.61
C ILE A 24 -1.34 -12.50 -11.07
N LYS A 25 -1.12 -11.33 -11.70
CA LYS A 25 -0.54 -11.27 -13.05
C LYS A 25 0.82 -11.94 -13.12
N ALA A 26 1.72 -11.66 -12.18
CA ALA A 26 3.04 -12.29 -12.11
C ALA A 26 2.93 -13.82 -12.01
N GLU A 27 2.05 -14.33 -11.14
CA GLU A 27 1.79 -15.77 -10.99
C GLU A 27 1.25 -16.39 -12.30
N THR A 28 0.29 -15.74 -12.96
CA THR A 28 -0.27 -16.22 -14.24
C THR A 28 0.71 -16.15 -15.42
N LEU A 29 1.85 -15.46 -15.26
CA LEU A 29 2.89 -15.34 -16.28
C LEU A 29 3.99 -16.41 -16.15
N GLN A 30 3.83 -17.40 -15.26
CA GLN A 30 4.71 -18.57 -15.20
C GLN A 30 4.89 -19.17 -16.61
N GLY A 31 6.14 -19.16 -17.12
CA GLY A 31 6.50 -19.65 -18.45
C GLY A 31 6.57 -18.60 -19.57
N ARG A 32 6.26 -17.33 -19.29
CA ARG A 32 6.51 -16.20 -20.23
C ARG A 32 7.85 -15.49 -19.91
N LYS A 33 8.28 -14.58 -20.79
CA LYS A 33 9.56 -13.84 -20.66
C LYS A 33 9.76 -13.28 -19.24
N GLU A 34 10.89 -13.62 -18.61
CA GLU A 34 11.29 -13.18 -17.26
C GLU A 34 11.20 -11.66 -17.05
N THR A 35 11.49 -10.88 -18.08
CA THR A 35 11.41 -9.40 -18.03
C THR A 35 10.00 -8.90 -17.70
N THR A 36 8.97 -9.64 -18.13
CA THR A 36 7.58 -9.30 -17.86
C THR A 36 7.22 -9.65 -16.42
N LEU A 37 7.67 -10.82 -15.93
CA LEU A 37 7.48 -11.25 -14.55
C LEU A 37 8.12 -10.26 -13.56
N GLY A 38 9.38 -9.91 -13.79
CA GLY A 38 10.12 -8.96 -12.96
C GLY A 38 9.46 -7.58 -12.93
N TYR A 39 8.92 -7.11 -14.05
CA TYR A 39 8.16 -5.86 -14.11
C TYR A 39 6.93 -5.89 -13.19
N TRP A 40 6.10 -6.94 -13.26
CA TRP A 40 4.89 -7.02 -12.43
C TRP A 40 5.19 -7.15 -10.95
N LEU A 41 6.22 -7.92 -10.57
CA LEU A 41 6.67 -8.04 -9.19
C LEU A 41 7.18 -6.71 -8.63
N LYS A 42 8.04 -6.00 -9.40
CA LYS A 42 8.55 -4.68 -9.01
C LYS A 42 7.44 -3.67 -8.80
N GLU A 43 6.45 -3.64 -9.70
CA GLU A 43 5.27 -2.78 -9.55
C GLU A 43 4.43 -3.15 -8.32
N ALA A 44 4.22 -4.45 -8.08
CA ALA A 44 3.49 -4.91 -6.89
C ALA A 44 4.15 -4.42 -5.60
N ASP A 45 5.46 -4.56 -5.49
CA ASP A 45 6.23 -4.14 -4.32
C ASP A 45 6.23 -2.61 -4.15
N ALA A 46 6.28 -1.87 -5.25
CA ALA A 46 6.15 -0.41 -5.23
C ALA A 46 4.79 0.02 -4.65
N TYR A 47 3.69 -0.59 -5.09
CA TYR A 47 2.37 -0.31 -4.54
C TYR A 47 2.25 -0.71 -3.07
N GLU A 48 2.83 -1.83 -2.64
CA GLU A 48 2.85 -2.21 -1.23
C GLU A 48 3.62 -1.23 -0.36
N ARG A 49 4.81 -0.79 -0.80
CA ARG A 49 5.61 0.21 -0.08
C ARG A 49 4.82 1.51 0.10
N GLN A 50 4.20 1.97 -0.99
CA GLN A 50 3.34 3.15 -1.01
C GLN A 50 2.11 3.03 -0.09
N ALA A 51 1.52 1.84 0.03
CA ALA A 51 0.41 1.57 0.94
C ALA A 51 0.89 1.61 2.41
N LYS A 52 2.03 0.97 2.70
CA LYS A 52 2.67 0.94 4.03
C LYS A 52 3.01 2.35 4.51
N GLU A 53 3.52 3.23 3.64
CA GLU A 53 3.79 4.63 3.98
C GLU A 53 2.53 5.39 4.38
N ARG A 54 1.45 5.25 3.62
CA ARG A 54 0.15 5.88 3.93
C ARG A 54 -0.42 5.37 5.26
N LEU A 55 -0.30 4.08 5.55
CA LEU A 55 -0.70 3.51 6.84
C LEU A 55 0.19 3.99 8.01
N LYS A 56 1.51 4.12 7.79
CA LYS A 56 2.44 4.69 8.78
C LYS A 56 2.06 6.14 9.12
N LEU A 57 1.65 6.94 8.14
CA LEU A 57 1.17 8.31 8.38
C LEU A 57 -0.08 8.33 9.26
N ILE A 58 -1.01 7.39 9.07
CA ILE A 58 -2.19 7.24 9.93
C ILE A 58 -1.75 6.89 11.36
N LYS A 59 -0.84 5.92 11.53
CA LYS A 59 -0.34 5.50 12.85
C LYS A 59 0.37 6.63 13.60
N ARG A 60 1.23 7.39 12.91
CA ARG A 60 1.91 8.57 13.47
C ARG A 60 0.93 9.62 13.95
N LYS A 61 -0.09 9.94 13.13
CA LYS A 61 -1.14 10.90 13.52
C LYS A 61 -1.92 10.48 14.75
N LYS A 62 -2.28 9.21 14.86
CA LYS A 62 -2.97 8.69 16.05
C LYS A 62 -2.11 8.85 17.30
N ARG A 63 -0.82 8.49 17.21
CA ARG A 63 0.11 8.62 18.34
C ARG A 63 0.25 10.08 18.80
N SER A 64 0.47 11.01 17.88
CA SER A 64 0.57 12.44 18.23
C SER A 64 -0.74 13.04 18.75
N ALA A 65 -1.90 12.52 18.33
CA ALA A 65 -3.19 12.94 18.87
C ALA A 65 -3.41 12.44 20.31
N VAL A 66 -2.95 11.21 20.62
CA VAL A 66 -2.98 10.65 21.97
C VAL A 66 -2.03 11.39 22.90
N GLU A 67 -0.80 11.68 22.46
CA GLU A 67 0.19 12.44 23.24
C GLU A 67 -0.32 13.86 23.57
N LYS A 68 -1.05 14.51 22.64
CA LYS A 68 -1.67 15.83 22.88
C LYS A 68 -2.92 15.80 23.76
N ALA A 69 -3.56 14.64 23.93
CA ALA A 69 -4.75 14.51 24.78
C ALA A 69 -4.39 14.12 26.22
N ALA A 70 -3.14 13.74 26.46
CA ALA A 70 -2.63 13.25 27.75
C ALA A 70 -1.78 14.28 28.51
N GLY A 71 -1.52 15.47 27.93
CA GLY A 71 -0.81 16.59 28.57
C GLY A 71 -1.64 17.85 28.45
#